data_AF-A0AAD4Y3I2-F1
#
_entry.id   AF-A0AAD4Y3I2-F1
#
_cell.length_a   1.000
_cell.length_b   1.000
_cell.length_c   1.000
_cell.angle_alpha   90.00
_cell.angle_beta   90.00
_cell.angle_gamma   90.00
#
_symmetry.space_group_name_H-M   'P 1'
#
loop_
_entity.id
_entity.type
_entity.pdbx_description
1 polymer ?
#
loop_
_entity_poly.entity_id
_entity_poly.type
_entity_poly.pdbx_seq_one_letter_code
_entity_poly.pdbx_strand_id
1 'polypeptide(L)'
;MTYEAQFFGFTPQTFMLRIYIAFQDYLFEVMQDVEQVILKKLDGIPDCEISPAQIRKYTEKFICFMKGRFDNLFSKMEQLFLQLILQIPPNVLLPEDKSQETHSYNEEEFHFLQKEIEQLQKKYKTELCTKQALLAELEKQKIVQAKLKQTLSLFDELENVGRDHGASDFREGLVFLIQNSGKLRNIRKNVEKESKRLKIS
;
A
#
# COMPACT_ATOMS: atom_id res chain seq x y z
N MET A 1 -0.70 -11.54 31.76
CA MET A 1 0.18 -12.37 30.93
C MET A 1 -0.36 -12.49 29.51
N THR A 2 -0.71 -11.36 28.89
CA THR A 2 -1.21 -11.31 27.50
C THR A 2 -0.06 -11.39 26.51
N TYR A 3 1.11 -10.85 26.87
CA TYR A 3 2.32 -10.87 26.06
C TYR A 3 2.93 -12.28 25.97
N GLU A 4 2.94 -12.99 27.09
CA GLU A 4 3.35 -14.39 27.14
C GLU A 4 2.41 -15.28 26.34
N ALA A 5 1.11 -14.99 26.37
CA ALA A 5 0.12 -15.72 25.57
C ALA A 5 0.29 -15.51 24.06
N GLN A 6 0.76 -14.33 23.64
CA GLN A 6 1.11 -14.05 22.24
C GLN A 6 2.26 -14.96 21.78
N PHE A 7 3.31 -15.10 22.59
CA PHE A 7 4.45 -15.95 22.27
C PHE A 7 4.16 -17.45 22.34
N PHE A 8 3.52 -17.90 23.42
CA PHE A 8 3.29 -19.34 23.67
C PHE A 8 2.02 -19.88 22.99
N GLY A 9 1.09 -19.01 22.56
CA GLY A 9 -0.22 -19.40 22.04
C GLY A 9 -1.20 -19.92 23.09
N PHE A 10 -0.81 -19.91 24.37
CA PHE A 10 -1.63 -20.23 25.52
C PHE A 10 -1.19 -19.40 26.72
N THR A 11 -2.07 -19.23 27.71
CA THR A 11 -1.71 -18.55 28.95
C THR A 11 -0.94 -19.51 29.87
N PRO A 12 0.16 -19.05 30.50
CA PRO A 12 0.93 -19.86 31.45
C PRO A 12 0.08 -20.50 32.56
N GLN A 13 -0.96 -19.81 33.02
CA GLN A 13 -1.90 -20.32 34.03
C GLN A 13 -2.68 -21.53 33.54
N THR A 14 -3.16 -21.52 32.29
CA THR A 14 -3.89 -22.65 31.72
C THR A 14 -2.97 -23.86 31.53
N PHE A 15 -1.71 -23.63 31.18
CA PHE A 15 -0.71 -24.69 31.11
C PHE A 15 -0.43 -25.30 32.49
N MET A 16 -0.23 -24.48 33.52
CA MET A 16 -0.05 -24.93 34.90
C MET A 16 -1.25 -25.72 35.42
N LEU A 17 -2.47 -25.27 35.12
CA LEU A 17 -3.69 -25.98 35.49
C LEU A 17 -3.75 -27.39 34.86
N ARG A 18 -3.35 -27.55 33.60
CA ARG A 18 -3.31 -28.87 32.95
C ARG A 18 -2.28 -29.80 33.60
N ILE A 19 -1.12 -29.28 33.97
CA ILE A 19 -0.10 -30.05 34.70
C ILE A 19 -0.63 -30.44 36.08
N TYR A 20 -1.26 -29.52 36.80
CA TYR A 20 -1.84 -29.76 38.11
C TYR A 20 -2.84 -30.92 38.06
N ILE A 21 -3.78 -30.90 37.11
CA ILE A 21 -4.77 -31.96 36.91
C ILE A 21 -4.09 -33.29 36.60
N ALA A 22 -3.13 -33.31 35.66
CA ALA A 22 -2.42 -34.54 35.31
C ALA A 22 -1.68 -35.15 36.50
N PHE A 23 -0.97 -34.33 37.30
CA PHE A 23 -0.25 -34.80 38.48
C PHE A 23 -1.20 -35.29 39.57
N GLN A 24 -2.33 -34.61 39.73
CA GLN A 24 -3.38 -35.03 40.64
C GLN A 24 -3.94 -36.39 40.22
N ASP A 25 -4.29 -36.57 38.94
CA ASP A 25 -4.83 -37.82 38.41
C ASP A 25 -3.85 -38.99 38.62
N TYR A 26 -2.56 -38.80 38.30
CA TYR A 26 -1.53 -39.82 38.56
C TYR A 26 -1.37 -40.16 40.05
N LEU A 27 -1.49 -39.19 40.95
CA LEU A 27 -1.47 -39.45 42.39
C LEU A 27 -2.64 -40.35 42.81
N PHE A 28 -3.83 -40.10 42.27
CA PHE A 28 -5.01 -40.94 42.54
C PHE A 28 -4.88 -42.34 41.94
N GLU A 29 -4.39 -42.47 40.71
CA GLU A 29 -4.15 -43.76 40.06
C GLU A 29 -3.18 -44.64 40.86
N VAL A 30 -2.02 -44.09 41.27
CA VAL A 30 -1.03 -44.84 42.05
C VAL A 30 -1.60 -45.26 43.41
N MET A 31 -2.40 -44.42 44.07
CA MET A 31 -3.01 -44.76 45.35
C MET A 31 -4.07 -45.85 45.20
N GLN A 32 -4.82 -45.84 44.10
CA GLN A 32 -5.77 -46.90 43.77
C GLN A 32 -5.05 -48.23 43.50
N ASP A 33 -3.92 -48.20 42.77
CA ASP A 33 -3.11 -49.39 42.53
C ASP A 33 -2.55 -49.97 43.84
N VAL A 34 -2.05 -49.12 44.74
CA VAL A 34 -1.57 -49.54 46.05
C VAL A 34 -2.70 -50.17 46.87
N GLU A 35 -3.89 -49.56 46.89
CA GLU A 35 -5.06 -50.11 47.57
C GLU A 35 -5.43 -51.49 47.02
N GLN A 36 -5.47 -51.64 45.70
CA GLN A 36 -5.76 -52.93 45.07
C GLN A 36 -4.71 -54.00 45.34
N VAL A 37 -3.43 -53.64 45.35
CA VAL A 37 -2.34 -54.57 45.67
C VAL A 37 -2.46 -55.04 47.11
N ILE A 38 -2.75 -54.13 48.06
CA ILE A 38 -2.95 -54.48 49.48
C ILE A 38 -4.14 -55.45 49.63
N LEU A 39 -5.28 -55.15 48.99
CA LEU A 39 -6.47 -56.02 49.03
C LEU A 39 -6.16 -57.42 48.47
N LYS A 40 -5.52 -57.52 47.30
CA LYS A 40 -5.13 -58.81 46.69
C LYS A 40 -4.17 -59.62 47.57
N LYS A 41 -3.32 -58.96 48.36
CA LYS A 41 -2.39 -59.63 49.28
C LYS A 41 -3.07 -60.12 50.56
N LEU A 42 -4.10 -59.42 51.02
CA LEU A 42 -4.89 -59.80 52.19
C LEU A 42 -5.78 -61.02 51.93
N ASP A 43 -6.33 -61.16 50.72
CA ASP A 43 -7.10 -62.35 50.32
C ASP A 43 -6.28 -63.65 50.43
N GLY A 44 -4.94 -63.56 50.44
CA GLY A 44 -4.04 -64.70 50.58
C GLY A 44 -3.71 -65.10 52.03
N ILE A 45 -4.26 -64.41 53.04
CA ILE A 45 -3.94 -64.64 54.46
C ILE A 45 -5.17 -65.23 55.18
N PRO A 46 -5.15 -66.52 55.57
CA PRO A 46 -6.22 -67.09 56.41
C PRO A 46 -6.22 -66.44 57.81
N ASP A 47 -7.41 -66.23 58.38
CA ASP A 47 -7.66 -65.57 59.69
C ASP A 47 -7.40 -64.05 59.78
N CYS A 48 -7.48 -63.30 58.67
CA CYS A 48 -7.35 -61.83 58.73
C CYS A 48 -8.70 -61.14 59.03
N GLU A 49 -8.80 -60.46 60.19
CA GLU A 49 -9.99 -59.69 60.61
C GLU A 49 -10.09 -58.27 59.99
N ILE A 50 -9.17 -57.89 59.10
CA ILE A 50 -9.14 -56.54 58.53
C ILE A 50 -10.20 -56.42 57.44
N SER A 51 -11.16 -55.51 57.63
CA SER A 51 -12.20 -55.28 56.63
C SER A 51 -11.71 -54.39 55.48
N PRO A 52 -12.13 -54.64 54.23
CA PRO A 52 -11.82 -53.78 53.08
C PRO A 52 -12.20 -52.30 53.31
N ALA A 53 -13.28 -52.05 54.06
CA ALA A 53 -13.73 -50.70 54.42
C ALA A 53 -12.73 -49.96 55.33
N GLN A 54 -12.01 -50.67 56.21
CA GLN A 54 -10.96 -50.06 57.02
C GLN A 54 -9.77 -49.64 56.16
N ILE A 55 -9.35 -50.48 55.21
CA ILE A 55 -8.26 -50.17 54.28
C ILE A 55 -8.61 -48.95 53.43
N ARG A 56 -9.83 -48.91 52.88
CA ARG A 56 -10.32 -47.75 52.13
C ARG A 56 -10.22 -46.47 52.94
N LYS A 57 -10.65 -46.48 54.21
CA LYS A 57 -10.57 -45.33 55.12
C LYS A 57 -9.12 -44.90 55.39
N TYR A 58 -8.18 -45.84 55.51
CA TYR A 58 -6.76 -45.52 55.68
C TYR A 58 -6.14 -44.96 54.40
N THR A 59 -6.47 -45.51 53.24
CA THR A 59 -6.05 -45.01 51.94
C THR A 59 -6.56 -43.59 51.73
N GLU A 60 -7.84 -43.32 52.00
CA GLU A 60 -8.43 -41.97 51.92
C GLU A 60 -7.75 -40.98 52.86
N LYS A 61 -7.45 -41.39 54.10
CA LYS A 61 -6.72 -40.55 55.06
C LYS A 61 -5.31 -40.21 54.55
N PHE A 62 -4.62 -41.18 53.94
CA PHE A 62 -3.30 -40.97 53.38
C PHE A 62 -3.34 -40.10 52.12
N ILE A 63 -4.32 -40.30 51.23
CA ILE A 63 -4.57 -39.46 50.06
C ILE A 63 -4.78 -38.00 50.49
N CYS A 64 -5.62 -37.76 51.49
CA CYS A 64 -5.86 -36.39 52.00
C CYS A 64 -4.57 -35.74 52.53
N PHE A 65 -3.73 -36.51 53.23
CA PHE A 65 -2.43 -36.03 53.69
C PHE A 65 -1.49 -35.70 52.52
N MET A 66 -1.40 -36.60 51.54
CA MET A 66 -0.57 -36.42 50.35
C MET A 66 -1.03 -35.25 49.51
N LYS A 67 -2.34 -35.06 49.33
CA LYS A 67 -2.92 -33.93 48.62
C LYS A 67 -2.53 -32.59 49.24
N GLY A 68 -2.67 -32.45 50.57
CA GLY A 68 -2.27 -31.20 51.25
C GLY A 68 -0.77 -30.88 51.09
N ARG A 69 0.09 -31.91 51.04
CA ARG A 69 1.53 -31.73 50.77
C ARG A 69 1.80 -31.40 49.31
N PHE A 70 1.11 -32.09 48.40
CA PHE A 70 1.20 -31.87 46.96
C PHE A 70 0.78 -30.44 46.60
N ASP A 71 -0.38 -29.96 47.06
CA ASP A 71 -0.89 -28.63 46.75
C ASP A 71 0.11 -27.53 47.17
N ASN A 72 0.68 -27.64 48.38
CA ASN A 72 1.66 -26.67 48.87
C ASN A 72 2.97 -26.68 48.03
N LEU A 73 3.47 -27.85 47.67
CA LEU A 73 4.67 -27.97 46.84
C LEU A 73 4.39 -27.50 45.40
N PHE A 74 3.23 -27.85 44.86
CA PHE A 74 2.81 -27.46 43.53
C PHE A 74 2.66 -25.94 43.43
N SER A 75 2.03 -25.26 44.40
CA SER A 75 1.91 -23.80 44.36
C SER A 75 3.28 -23.09 44.34
N LYS A 76 4.26 -23.60 45.09
CA LYS A 76 5.63 -23.05 45.07
C LYS A 76 6.32 -23.30 43.73
N MET A 77 6.16 -24.50 43.19
CA MET A 77 6.69 -24.85 41.87
C MET A 77 6.03 -24.00 40.79
N GLU A 78 4.71 -23.88 40.77
CA GLU A 78 3.94 -23.04 39.85
C GLU A 78 4.47 -21.60 39.87
N GLN A 79 4.67 -21.01 41.05
CA GLN A 79 5.23 -19.66 41.17
C GLN A 79 6.62 -19.56 40.52
N LEU A 80 7.50 -20.53 40.73
CA LEU A 80 8.84 -20.54 40.12
C LEU A 80 8.77 -20.68 38.59
N PHE A 81 7.90 -21.56 38.08
CA PHE A 81 7.71 -21.71 36.64
C PHE A 81 7.17 -20.43 36.01
N LEU A 82 6.19 -19.80 36.65
CA LEU A 82 5.62 -18.54 36.16
C LEU A 82 6.64 -17.40 36.20
N GLN A 83 7.59 -17.40 37.13
CA GLN A 83 8.59 -16.33 37.24
C GLN A 83 9.82 -16.52 36.35
N LEU A 84 10.28 -17.76 36.19
CA LEU A 84 11.58 -18.06 35.57
C LEU A 84 11.49 -18.68 34.18
N ILE A 85 10.38 -19.34 33.86
CA ILE A 85 10.27 -20.15 32.63
C ILE A 85 9.22 -19.57 31.69
N LEU A 86 8.00 -19.32 32.21
CA LEU A 86 6.84 -18.91 31.41
C LEU A 86 6.59 -17.40 31.45
N GLN A 87 7.59 -16.62 31.85
CA GLN A 87 7.57 -15.16 31.82
C GLN A 87 8.53 -14.66 30.75
N ILE A 88 8.04 -13.78 29.90
CA ILE A 88 8.89 -13.01 29.00
C ILE A 88 9.47 -11.86 29.84
N PRO A 89 10.80 -11.71 29.93
CA PRO A 89 11.39 -10.59 30.66
C PRO A 89 10.92 -9.27 30.05
N PRO A 90 10.62 -8.23 30.86
CA PRO A 90 10.14 -6.95 30.35
C PRO A 90 11.17 -6.23 29.46
N ASN A 91 12.44 -6.65 29.53
CA ASN A 91 13.53 -6.12 28.72
C ASN A 91 13.67 -6.83 27.36
N VAL A 92 12.85 -7.84 27.09
CA VAL A 92 12.91 -8.62 25.85
C VAL A 92 11.67 -8.31 25.03
N LEU A 93 11.89 -7.80 23.83
CA LEU A 93 10.87 -7.61 22.83
C LEU A 93 10.76 -8.85 21.96
N LEU A 94 9.54 -9.31 21.71
CA LEU A 94 9.28 -10.40 20.79
C LEU A 94 9.63 -10.00 19.35
N PRO A 95 10.04 -10.97 18.51
CA PRO A 95 10.34 -10.71 17.10
C PRO A 95 9.18 -10.07 16.33
N GLU A 96 7.94 -10.37 16.71
CA GLU A 96 6.72 -9.81 16.13
C GLU A 96 6.62 -8.29 16.32
N ASP A 97 7.12 -7.79 17.44
CA ASP A 97 7.02 -6.38 17.82
C ASP A 97 8.27 -5.57 17.46
N LYS A 98 9.27 -6.17 16.82
CA LYS A 98 10.48 -5.47 16.34
C LYS A 98 10.17 -4.25 15.47
N SER A 99 9.05 -4.30 14.74
CA SER A 99 8.56 -3.16 13.95
C SER A 99 8.18 -1.97 14.84
N GLN A 100 7.63 -2.22 16.04
CA GLN A 100 7.26 -1.19 17.01
C GLN A 100 8.50 -0.52 17.64
N GLU A 101 9.58 -1.27 17.85
CA GLU A 101 10.86 -0.71 18.34
C GLU A 101 11.61 0.06 17.25
N THR A 102 11.66 -0.47 16.04
CA THR A 102 12.39 0.17 14.92
C THR A 102 11.64 1.42 14.42
N HIS A 103 10.31 1.40 14.51
CA HIS A 103 9.43 2.43 13.98
C HIS A 103 8.36 2.79 15.01
N SER A 104 8.79 3.34 16.14
CA SER A 104 7.89 3.95 17.12
C SER A 104 7.33 5.26 16.55
N TYR A 105 6.40 5.16 15.60
CA TYR A 105 5.71 6.33 15.08
C TYR A 105 4.81 6.90 16.16
N ASN A 106 4.95 8.19 16.43
CA ASN A 106 4.00 8.88 17.28
C ASN A 106 2.63 8.97 16.54
N GLU A 107 1.51 8.98 17.27
CA GLU A 107 0.18 9.06 16.65
C GLU A 107 0.03 10.30 15.75
N GLU A 108 0.69 11.40 16.13
CA GLU A 108 0.73 12.65 15.37
C GLU A 108 1.48 12.49 14.03
N GLU A 109 2.60 11.77 14.03
CA GLU A 109 3.40 11.50 12.83
C GLU A 109 2.66 10.55 11.89
N PHE A 110 1.96 9.55 12.44
CA PHE A 110 1.12 8.66 11.66
C PHE A 110 -0.03 9.41 10.98
N HIS A 111 -0.70 10.30 11.72
CA HIS A 111 -1.76 11.13 11.16
C HIS A 111 -1.23 12.14 10.13
N PHE A 112 -0.03 12.70 10.35
CA PHE A 112 0.64 13.53 9.36
C PHE A 112 0.91 12.76 8.06
N LEU A 113 1.47 11.54 8.17
CA LEU A 113 1.74 10.67 7.04
C LEU A 113 0.45 10.31 6.29
N GLN A 114 -0.64 10.03 7.01
CA GLN A 114 -1.94 9.74 6.41
C GLN A 114 -2.46 10.94 5.59
N LYS A 115 -2.34 12.16 6.13
CA LYS A 115 -2.70 13.39 5.42
C LYS A 115 -1.81 13.62 4.21
N GLU A 116 -0.52 13.37 4.32
CA GLU A 116 0.43 13.50 3.22
C GLU A 116 0.10 12.53 2.08
N ILE A 117 -0.21 11.27 2.41
CA ILE A 117 -0.67 10.28 1.43
C ILE A 117 -1.93 10.75 0.71
N GLU A 118 -2.91 11.28 1.44
CA GLU A 118 -4.15 11.78 0.84
C GLU A 118 -3.88 12.98 -0.09
N GLN A 119 -3.02 13.90 0.33
CA GLN A 119 -2.60 15.04 -0.49
C GLN A 119 -1.85 14.61 -1.75
N LEU A 120 -0.93 13.65 -1.64
CA LEU A 120 -0.19 13.10 -2.78
C LEU A 120 -1.12 12.39 -3.76
N GLN A 121 -2.11 11.64 -3.27
CA GLN A 121 -3.12 11.02 -4.14
C GLN A 121 -3.97 12.06 -4.88
N LYS A 122 -4.35 13.17 -4.21
CA LYS A 122 -5.06 14.28 -4.86
C LYS A 122 -4.18 14.95 -5.92
N LYS A 123 -2.92 15.25 -5.59
CA LYS A 123 -1.94 15.81 -6.54
C LYS A 123 -1.72 14.90 -7.74
N TYR A 124 -1.59 13.59 -7.53
CA TYR A 124 -1.43 12.63 -8.62
C TYR A 124 -2.63 12.67 -9.58
N LYS A 125 -3.86 12.73 -9.06
CA LYS A 125 -5.07 12.85 -9.90
C LYS A 125 -5.08 14.15 -10.70
N THR A 126 -4.71 15.27 -10.08
CA THR A 126 -4.63 16.55 -10.80
C THR A 126 -3.55 16.54 -11.87
N GLU A 127 -2.37 15.97 -11.58
CA GLU A 127 -1.28 15.83 -12.55
C GLU A 127 -1.65 14.93 -13.73
N LEU A 128 -2.47 13.90 -13.49
CA LEU A 128 -2.98 13.06 -14.56
C LEU A 128 -3.95 13.84 -15.48
N CYS A 129 -4.82 14.66 -14.90
CA CYS A 129 -5.72 15.53 -15.66
C CYS A 129 -4.97 16.61 -16.43
N THR A 130 -3.96 17.26 -15.83
CA THR A 130 -3.13 18.28 -16.51
C THR A 130 -2.35 17.65 -17.66
N LYS A 131 -1.76 16.47 -17.47
CA LYS A 131 -1.12 15.71 -18.55
C LYS A 131 -2.08 15.47 -19.71
N GLN A 132 -3.31 15.03 -19.43
CA GLN A 132 -4.30 14.79 -20.48
C GLN A 132 -4.70 16.09 -21.19
N ALA A 133 -4.85 17.19 -20.45
CA ALA A 133 -5.15 18.51 -21.03
C ALA A 133 -4.02 19.02 -21.93
N LEU A 134 -2.75 18.85 -21.52
CA LEU A 134 -1.58 19.21 -22.31
C LEU A 134 -1.48 18.38 -23.59
N LEU A 135 -1.78 17.08 -23.53
CA LEU A 135 -1.83 16.23 -24.72
C LEU A 135 -2.92 16.69 -25.70
N ALA A 136 -4.13 16.98 -25.20
CA ALA A 136 -5.22 17.49 -26.03
C ALA A 136 -4.88 18.85 -26.66
N GLU A 137 -4.19 19.73 -25.93
CA GLU A 137 -3.78 21.03 -26.46
C GLU A 137 -2.69 20.89 -27.53
N LEU A 138 -1.76 19.95 -27.34
CA LEU A 138 -0.73 19.64 -28.34
C LEU A 138 -1.34 19.07 -29.64
N GLU A 139 -2.40 18.26 -29.54
CA GLU A 139 -3.14 17.79 -30.71
C GLU A 139 -3.83 18.94 -31.46
N LYS A 140 -4.50 19.86 -30.74
CA LYS A 140 -5.08 21.06 -31.37
C LYS A 140 -4.01 21.92 -32.04
N GLN A 141 -2.87 22.12 -31.38
CA GLN A 141 -1.76 22.90 -31.90
C GLN A 141 -1.24 22.32 -33.22
N LYS A 142 -1.13 20.98 -33.33
CA LYS A 142 -0.76 20.30 -34.59
C LYS A 142 -1.75 20.60 -35.72
N ILE A 143 -3.05 20.62 -35.44
CA ILE A 143 -4.08 20.92 -36.44
C ILE A 143 -3.94 22.37 -36.92
N VAL A 144 -3.77 23.33 -36.00
CA VAL A 144 -3.60 24.75 -36.36
C VAL A 144 -2.30 24.95 -37.15
N GLN A 145 -1.22 24.30 -36.75
CA GLN A 145 0.05 24.34 -37.47
C GLN A 145 -0.08 23.77 -38.89
N ALA A 146 -0.83 22.68 -39.08
CA ALA A 146 -1.09 22.11 -40.40
C ALA A 146 -1.89 23.07 -41.28
N LYS A 147 -2.91 23.73 -40.74
CA LYS A 147 -3.69 24.76 -41.47
C LYS A 147 -2.83 25.96 -41.89
N LEU A 148 -1.95 26.42 -41.01
CA LEU A 148 -1.01 27.51 -41.35
C LEU A 148 -0.05 27.09 -42.46
N LYS A 149 0.49 25.87 -42.40
CA LYS A 149 1.34 25.33 -43.48
C LYS A 149 0.60 25.21 -44.81
N GLN A 150 -0.68 24.81 -44.79
CA GLN A 150 -1.52 24.79 -45.99
C GLN A 150 -1.74 26.20 -46.56
N THR A 151 -1.89 27.21 -45.70
CA THR A 151 -2.05 28.59 -46.15
C THR A 151 -0.75 29.11 -46.77
N LEU A 152 0.40 28.77 -46.20
CA LEU A 152 1.71 29.08 -46.78
C LEU A 152 1.89 28.38 -48.13
N SER A 153 1.56 27.10 -48.25
CA SER A 153 1.69 26.39 -49.53
C SER A 153 0.76 26.98 -50.61
N LEU A 154 -0.44 27.45 -50.24
CA LEU A 154 -1.33 28.18 -51.16
C LEU A 154 -0.71 29.49 -51.65
N PHE A 155 -0.02 30.23 -50.79
CA PHE A 155 0.72 31.42 -51.21
C PHE A 155 1.89 31.08 -52.13
N ASP A 156 2.64 30.02 -51.81
CA ASP A 156 3.74 29.55 -52.65
C ASP A 156 3.22 29.09 -54.04
N GLU A 157 2.11 28.36 -54.10
CA GLU A 157 1.45 27.96 -55.34
C GLU A 157 0.99 29.18 -56.16
N LEU A 158 0.40 30.18 -55.50
CA LEU A 158 -0.04 31.41 -56.18
C LEU A 158 1.14 32.19 -56.77
N GLU A 159 2.25 32.29 -56.02
CA GLU A 159 3.48 32.93 -56.49
C GLU A 159 4.09 32.16 -57.67
N ASN A 160 4.10 30.82 -57.59
CA ASN A 160 4.59 29.96 -58.67
C ASN A 160 3.75 30.11 -59.94
N VAL A 161 2.41 30.12 -59.85
CA VAL A 161 1.52 30.36 -61.01
C VAL A 161 1.76 31.75 -61.61
N GLY A 162 1.95 32.78 -60.77
CA GLY A 162 2.32 34.11 -61.25
C GLY A 162 3.65 34.12 -62.00
N ARG A 163 4.65 33.39 -61.49
CA ARG A 163 5.96 33.22 -62.12
C ARG A 163 5.87 32.49 -63.46
N ASP A 164 5.10 31.41 -63.54
CA ASP A 164 4.92 30.61 -64.77
C ASP A 164 4.25 31.40 -65.90
N HIS A 165 3.36 32.33 -65.56
CA HIS A 165 2.72 33.25 -66.50
C HIS A 165 3.52 34.55 -66.75
N GLY A 166 4.77 34.63 -66.28
CA GLY A 166 5.67 35.75 -66.54
C GLY A 166 5.42 37.02 -65.70
N ALA A 167 4.58 36.93 -64.67
CA ALA A 167 4.26 38.00 -63.73
C ALA A 167 4.73 37.62 -62.31
N SER A 168 6.03 37.34 -62.17
CA SER A 168 6.63 36.85 -60.91
C SER A 168 6.51 37.82 -59.74
N ASP A 169 6.54 39.13 -60.00
CA ASP A 169 6.20 40.14 -59.00
C ASP A 169 5.12 41.08 -59.57
N PHE A 170 3.89 40.89 -59.07
CA PHE A 170 2.75 41.73 -59.44
C PHE A 170 3.00 43.20 -59.12
N ARG A 171 3.77 43.52 -58.08
CA ARG A 171 4.08 44.90 -57.70
C ARG A 171 4.97 45.56 -58.75
N GLU A 172 6.07 44.91 -59.13
CA GLU A 172 6.95 45.42 -60.19
C GLU A 172 6.23 45.49 -61.54
N GLY A 173 5.44 44.47 -61.88
CA GLY A 173 4.62 44.43 -63.10
C GLY A 173 3.62 45.60 -63.16
N LEU A 174 2.89 45.86 -62.08
CA LEU A 174 1.95 46.98 -62.00
C LEU A 174 2.65 48.34 -62.09
N VAL A 175 3.80 48.50 -61.42
CA VAL A 175 4.58 49.76 -61.49
C VAL A 175 5.05 50.02 -62.92
N PHE A 176 5.59 49.02 -63.61
CA PHE A 176 6.01 49.14 -65.01
C PHE A 176 4.83 49.50 -65.92
N LEU A 177 3.68 48.85 -65.73
CA LEU A 177 2.46 49.10 -66.51
C LEU A 177 1.92 50.53 -66.28
N ILE A 178 1.92 51.00 -65.04
CA ILE A 178 1.53 52.38 -64.70
C ILE A 178 2.48 53.38 -65.37
N GLN A 179 3.79 53.19 -65.26
CA GLN A 179 4.79 54.08 -65.87
C GLN A 179 4.64 54.16 -67.40
N ASN A 180 4.48 53.01 -68.07
CA ASN A 180 4.31 52.97 -69.52
C ASN A 180 2.96 53.53 -69.96
N SER A 181 1.89 53.29 -69.22
CA SER A 181 0.59 53.91 -69.50
C SER A 181 0.64 55.45 -69.37
N GLY A 182 1.43 55.97 -68.42
CA GLY A 182 1.70 57.40 -68.29
C GLY A 182 2.43 57.97 -69.50
N LYS A 183 3.50 57.30 -69.95
CA LYS A 183 4.24 57.68 -71.17
C LYS A 183 3.33 57.63 -72.40
N LEU A 184 2.55 56.57 -72.58
CA LEU A 184 1.62 56.41 -73.71
C LEU A 184 0.54 57.49 -73.71
N ARG A 185 -0.01 57.85 -72.54
CA ARG A 185 -0.97 58.94 -72.40
C ARG A 185 -0.36 60.28 -72.83
N ASN A 186 0.90 60.53 -72.49
CA ASN A 186 1.60 61.73 -72.91
C ASN A 186 1.86 61.75 -74.42
N ILE A 187 2.30 60.63 -75.00
CA ILE A 187 2.48 60.48 -76.46
C ILE A 187 1.16 60.69 -77.18
N ARG A 188 0.07 60.05 -76.73
CA ARG A 188 -1.27 60.21 -77.30
C ARG A 188 -1.73 61.67 -77.28
N LYS A 189 -1.56 62.37 -76.15
CA LYS A 189 -1.85 63.81 -76.05
C LYS A 189 -1.02 64.63 -77.04
N ASN A 190 0.23 64.24 -77.29
CA ASN A 190 1.10 64.93 -78.24
C ASN A 190 0.68 64.67 -79.69
N VAL A 191 0.36 63.43 -80.05
CA VAL A 191 -0.16 63.05 -81.38
C VAL A 191 -1.53 63.70 -81.64
N GLU A 192 -2.41 63.77 -80.64
CA GLU A 192 -3.69 64.49 -80.76
C GLU A 192 -3.51 66.00 -80.97
N LYS A 193 -2.48 66.61 -80.35
CA LYS A 193 -2.13 68.02 -80.59
C LYS A 193 -1.55 68.25 -81.98
N GLU A 194 -0.64 67.40 -82.43
CA GLU A 194 -0.04 67.50 -83.77
C GLU A 194 -1.04 67.17 -84.88
N SER A 195 -1.96 66.21 -84.66
CA SER A 195 -3.08 65.94 -85.57
C SER A 195 -4.06 67.11 -85.68
N LYS A 196 -4.29 67.86 -84.59
CA LYS A 196 -5.06 69.12 -84.64
C LYS A 196 -4.33 70.24 -85.38
N ARG A 197 -2.99 70.31 -85.30
CA ARG A 197 -2.18 71.24 -86.10
C ARG A 197 -2.24 70.93 -87.60
N LEU A 198 -2.18 69.65 -87.97
CA LEU A 198 -2.28 69.19 -89.37
C LEU A 198 -3.67 69.37 -90.00
N LYS A 199 -4.73 69.60 -89.21
CA LYS A 199 -6.09 69.91 -89.71
C LYS A 199 -6.36 71.41 -89.91
N ILE A 200 -5.40 72.28 -89.57
CA ILE A 200 -5.52 73.75 -89.65
C ILE A 200 -4.57 74.34 -90.72
N SER A 201 -3.78 73.50 -91.39
CA SER A 201 -3.12 73.81 -92.68
C SER A 201 -3.86 73.14 -93.83
#